data_AF-A8DRZ8-F1
#
_entry.id   AF-A8DRZ8-F1
#
_cell.length_a   1.000
_cell.length_b   1.000
_cell.length_c   1.000
_cell.angle_alpha   90.00
_cell.angle_beta   90.00
_cell.angle_gamma   90.00
#
_symmetry.space_group_name_H-M   'P 1'
#
loop_
_entity.id
_entity.type
_entity.pdbx_description
1 polymer ?
#
loop_
_entity_poly.entity_id
_entity_poly.type
_entity_poly.pdbx_seq_one_letter_code
_entity_poly.pdbx_strand_id
1 'polypeptide(L)'
;LSARTPLPINYNPFMAWKPDPTDEQNDPLIRASNMIISALRFRRSLTENVLAPEIYHMNPKKSDTDWYRKVMKMSPSRYSWYASLLFKAFPLDMSQYQSLFASTRIPCKTKDRLQKYPDSKHIVLLKKGCYYTFQVLDDSGNLKSPEEIYSAINYVWNVPDDYDKHSIGILTTLERDRWAGCREMINKNPVDAENLSLIDSALFVVCLDDDINTMNDTDPLIEASHNFLHGNARSSVERRPINRWFDKSFSLIFTQDKQCSIS
;
A
#
# COMPACT_ATOMS: atom_id res chain seq x y z
N LEU A 1 -17.06 2.88 -7.74
CA LEU A 1 -16.38 3.79 -8.70
C LEU A 1 -17.19 5.03 -9.05
N SER A 2 -18.53 4.98 -9.14
CA SER A 2 -19.35 6.17 -9.44
C SER A 2 -19.61 7.08 -8.23
N ALA A 3 -19.42 6.58 -7.00
CA ALA A 3 -19.49 7.43 -5.81
C ALA A 3 -18.53 8.62 -5.92
N ARG A 4 -19.03 9.79 -5.53
CA ARG A 4 -18.39 11.11 -5.68
C ARG A 4 -17.86 11.67 -4.36
N THR A 5 -18.28 11.10 -3.23
CA THR A 5 -17.75 11.46 -1.91
C THR A 5 -16.23 11.23 -1.83
N PRO A 6 -15.53 12.04 -1.01
CA PRO A 6 -14.11 11.82 -0.70
C PRO A 6 -13.80 10.39 -0.31
N LEU A 7 -12.60 9.91 -0.66
CA LEU A 7 -12.16 8.56 -0.29
C LEU A 7 -11.83 8.39 1.20
N PRO A 8 -11.04 9.28 1.82
CA PRO A 8 -10.70 9.15 3.24
C PRO A 8 -11.95 9.17 4.10
N ILE A 9 -11.94 8.40 5.20
CA ILE A 9 -13.04 8.24 6.17
C ILE A 9 -14.27 7.51 5.62
N ASN A 10 -14.70 7.79 4.37
CA ASN A 10 -15.90 7.18 3.80
C ASN A 10 -15.67 5.76 3.27
N TYR A 11 -14.48 5.47 2.73
CA TYR A 11 -14.20 4.21 2.06
C TYR A 11 -12.87 3.56 2.41
N ASN A 12 -11.80 4.34 2.59
CA ASN A 12 -10.47 3.78 2.87
C ASN A 12 -10.40 3.33 4.33
N PRO A 13 -10.27 2.02 4.61
CA PRO A 13 -9.98 1.54 5.95
C PRO A 13 -8.46 1.58 6.20
N PHE A 14 -8.06 1.26 7.42
CA PHE A 14 -6.67 0.92 7.71
C PHE A 14 -6.59 -0.33 8.58
N MET A 15 -5.44 -0.99 8.57
CA MET A 15 -5.08 -2.06 9.50
C MET A 15 -3.71 -1.76 10.09
N ALA A 16 -3.62 -1.66 11.41
CA ALA A 16 -2.35 -1.50 12.11
C ALA A 16 -1.72 -2.86 12.41
N TRP A 17 -0.40 -2.95 12.28
CA TRP A 17 0.34 -4.14 12.69
C TRP A 17 0.73 -4.09 14.16
N LYS A 18 0.84 -5.26 14.77
CA LYS A 18 1.45 -5.40 16.09
C LYS A 18 2.96 -5.14 15.99
N PRO A 19 3.60 -4.59 17.04
CA PRO A 19 5.05 -4.54 17.15
C PRO A 19 5.67 -5.92 16.95
N ASP A 20 6.88 -5.93 16.39
CA ASP A 20 7.68 -7.14 16.25
C ASP A 20 8.12 -7.54 17.66
N PRO A 21 8.11 -8.85 18.00
CA PRO A 21 8.60 -9.31 19.29
C PRO A 21 10.03 -8.87 19.62
N THR A 22 10.85 -8.62 18.60
CA THR A 22 12.21 -8.11 18.73
C THR A 22 12.24 -6.59 18.58
N ASP A 23 12.62 -5.85 19.63
CA ASP A 23 12.58 -4.37 19.62
C ASP A 23 13.47 -3.74 18.54
N GLU A 24 14.59 -4.37 18.20
CA GLU A 24 15.49 -3.91 17.13
C GLU A 24 14.79 -3.92 15.76
N GLN A 25 13.85 -4.84 15.54
CA GLN A 25 13.05 -4.92 14.30
C GLN A 25 11.94 -3.87 14.26
N ASN A 26 11.71 -3.15 15.35
CA ASN A 26 10.75 -2.06 15.43
C ASN A 26 11.35 -0.70 15.06
N ASP A 27 12.67 -0.61 14.81
CA ASP A 27 13.26 0.58 14.19
C ASP A 27 12.52 0.92 12.88
N PRO A 28 12.07 2.17 12.65
CA PRO A 28 11.25 2.51 11.50
C PRO A 28 11.91 2.20 10.15
N LEU A 29 13.23 2.35 10.04
CA LEU A 29 13.96 2.10 8.79
C LEU A 29 14.09 0.61 8.52
N ILE A 30 14.49 -0.15 9.53
CA ILE A 30 14.59 -1.62 9.45
C ILE A 30 13.21 -2.21 9.13
N ARG A 31 12.20 -1.77 9.87
CA ARG A 31 10.82 -2.23 9.71
C ARG A 31 10.25 -1.89 8.33
N ALA A 32 10.44 -0.66 7.86
CA ALA A 32 10.02 -0.26 6.52
C ALA A 32 10.69 -1.13 5.45
N SER A 33 12.00 -1.32 5.55
CA SER A 33 12.78 -2.15 4.61
C SER A 33 12.26 -3.59 4.56
N ASN A 34 12.10 -4.22 5.71
CA ASN A 34 11.60 -5.60 5.82
C ASN A 34 10.18 -5.75 5.27
N MET A 35 9.29 -4.79 5.55
CA MET A 35 7.92 -4.82 5.06
C MET A 35 7.83 -4.56 3.55
N ILE A 36 8.63 -3.66 3.01
CA ILE A 36 8.75 -3.43 1.56
C ILE A 36 9.24 -4.71 0.87
N ILE A 37 10.33 -5.32 1.36
CA ILE A 37 10.86 -6.59 0.82
C ILE A 37 9.80 -7.68 0.89
N SER A 38 9.07 -7.78 2.01
CA SER A 38 8.00 -8.77 2.19
C SER A 38 6.85 -8.54 1.21
N ALA A 39 6.42 -7.29 0.99
CA ALA A 39 5.40 -6.94 0.01
C ALA A 39 5.86 -7.28 -1.42
N LEU A 40 7.13 -7.04 -1.76
CA LEU A 40 7.70 -7.39 -3.06
C LEU A 40 7.81 -8.90 -3.27
N ARG A 41 8.19 -9.66 -2.23
CA ARG A 41 8.17 -11.12 -2.26
C ARG A 41 6.76 -11.65 -2.44
N PHE A 42 5.78 -11.08 -1.74
CA PHE A 42 4.36 -11.43 -1.90
C PHE A 42 3.89 -11.16 -3.33
N ARG A 43 4.24 -9.99 -3.90
CA ARG A 43 3.93 -9.68 -5.29
C ARG A 43 4.54 -10.69 -6.26
N ARG A 44 5.82 -11.03 -6.08
CA ARG A 44 6.50 -12.04 -6.91
C ARG A 44 5.77 -13.38 -6.83
N SER A 45 5.42 -13.82 -5.63
CA SER A 45 4.66 -15.05 -5.42
C SER A 45 3.29 -15.04 -6.12
N LEU A 46 2.63 -13.88 -6.14
CA LEU A 46 1.36 -13.69 -6.83
C LEU A 46 1.54 -13.72 -8.36
N THR A 47 2.55 -13.04 -8.90
CA THR A 47 2.83 -13.00 -10.35
C THR A 47 3.31 -14.35 -10.89
N GLU A 48 4.12 -15.08 -10.14
CA GLU A 48 4.61 -16.42 -10.50
C GLU A 48 3.56 -17.52 -10.26
N ASN A 49 2.36 -17.19 -9.75
CA ASN A 49 1.30 -18.13 -9.36
C ASN A 49 1.77 -19.23 -8.39
N VAL A 50 2.73 -18.91 -7.51
CA VAL A 50 3.24 -19.82 -6.47
C VAL A 50 2.62 -19.55 -5.10
N LEU A 51 1.85 -18.47 -4.97
CA LEU A 51 1.06 -18.18 -3.77
C LEU A 51 0.01 -19.28 -3.55
N ALA A 52 -0.07 -19.79 -2.33
CA ALA A 52 -1.07 -20.79 -1.98
C ALA A 52 -2.49 -20.23 -2.19
N PRO A 53 -3.42 -21.03 -2.76
CA PRO A 53 -4.80 -20.59 -2.95
C PRO A 53 -5.44 -20.29 -1.61
N GLU A 54 -6.23 -19.22 -1.56
CA GLU A 54 -6.98 -18.85 -0.37
C GLU A 54 -8.18 -19.79 -0.21
N ILE A 55 -8.20 -20.57 0.87
CA ILE A 55 -9.20 -21.60 1.09
C ILE A 55 -9.76 -21.45 2.51
N TYR A 56 -11.07 -21.33 2.61
CA TYR A 56 -11.77 -21.41 3.88
C TYR A 56 -11.97 -22.88 4.28
N HIS A 57 -11.31 -23.29 5.35
CA HIS A 57 -11.38 -24.64 5.90
C HIS A 57 -12.36 -24.70 7.08
N MET A 58 -13.48 -25.41 6.93
CA MET A 58 -14.43 -25.61 8.05
C MET A 58 -13.79 -26.33 9.25
N ASN A 59 -12.83 -27.21 8.99
CA ASN A 59 -12.00 -27.84 10.02
C ASN A 59 -10.56 -27.97 9.50
N PRO A 60 -9.67 -27.01 9.84
CA PRO A 60 -8.29 -27.01 9.34
C PRO A 60 -7.54 -28.31 9.63
N LYS A 61 -7.73 -28.90 10.82
CA LYS A 61 -7.06 -30.15 11.22
C LYS A 61 -7.38 -31.35 10.31
N LYS A 62 -8.49 -31.30 9.55
CA LYS A 62 -8.90 -32.37 8.63
C LYS A 62 -8.72 -32.01 7.16
N SER A 63 -8.65 -30.72 6.84
CA SER A 63 -8.75 -30.24 5.45
C SER A 63 -7.53 -29.45 4.97
N ASP A 64 -6.71 -28.87 5.85
CA ASP A 64 -5.39 -28.36 5.48
C ASP A 64 -4.32 -29.41 5.82
N THR A 65 -4.27 -30.45 5.01
CA THR A 65 -3.33 -31.58 5.17
C THR A 65 -2.49 -31.77 3.91
N ASP A 66 -1.32 -32.38 4.04
CA ASP A 66 -0.46 -32.69 2.88
C ASP A 66 -1.17 -33.60 1.87
N TRP A 67 -2.03 -34.49 2.36
CA TRP A 67 -2.89 -35.31 1.52
C TRP A 67 -3.85 -34.46 0.68
N TYR A 68 -4.58 -33.54 1.31
CA TYR A 68 -5.46 -32.61 0.60
C TYR A 68 -4.69 -31.82 -0.46
N ARG A 69 -3.53 -31.25 -0.09
CA ARG A 69 -2.68 -30.48 -1.02
C ARG A 69 -2.21 -31.33 -2.20
N LYS A 70 -1.87 -32.60 -1.98
CA LYS A 70 -1.47 -33.53 -3.04
C LYS A 70 -2.64 -33.83 -4.00
N VAL A 71 -3.84 -34.07 -3.48
CA VAL A 71 -5.05 -34.28 -4.29
C VAL A 71 -5.38 -33.03 -5.10
N MET A 72 -5.36 -31.84 -4.48
CA MET A 72 -5.64 -30.58 -5.18
C MET A 72 -4.62 -30.31 -6.30
N LYS A 73 -3.32 -30.56 -6.07
CA LYS A 73 -2.28 -30.39 -7.11
C LYS A 73 -2.46 -31.30 -8.32
N MET A 74 -3.02 -32.50 -8.12
CA MET A 74 -3.29 -33.46 -9.19
C MET A 74 -4.64 -33.23 -9.89
N SER A 75 -5.52 -32.42 -9.28
CA SER A 75 -6.88 -32.20 -9.78
C SER A 75 -6.89 -31.13 -10.88
N PRO A 76 -7.54 -31.36 -12.03
CA PRO A 76 -7.70 -30.33 -13.06
C PRO A 76 -8.45 -29.11 -12.52
N SER A 77 -8.05 -27.89 -12.92
CA SER A 77 -8.61 -26.62 -12.40
C SER A 77 -10.14 -26.50 -12.51
N ARG A 78 -10.75 -27.09 -13.55
CA ARG A 78 -12.22 -27.11 -13.72
C ARG A 78 -12.98 -27.91 -12.65
N TYR A 79 -12.30 -28.82 -11.96
CA TYR A 79 -12.89 -29.69 -10.93
C TYR A 79 -12.30 -29.46 -9.54
N SER A 80 -11.24 -28.65 -9.41
CA SER A 80 -10.55 -28.41 -8.13
C SER A 80 -11.50 -27.85 -7.07
N TRP A 81 -12.45 -26.99 -7.45
CA TRP A 81 -13.47 -26.48 -6.54
C TRP A 81 -14.37 -27.59 -5.97
N TYR A 82 -14.88 -28.48 -6.83
CA TYR A 82 -15.71 -29.61 -6.40
C TYR A 82 -14.91 -30.62 -5.56
N ALA A 83 -13.66 -30.90 -5.96
CA ALA A 83 -12.77 -31.76 -5.19
C ALA A 83 -12.53 -31.17 -3.79
N SER A 84 -12.33 -29.86 -3.68
CA SER A 84 -12.15 -29.17 -2.41
C SER A 84 -13.39 -29.27 -1.50
N LEU A 85 -14.59 -29.18 -2.09
CA LEU A 85 -15.85 -29.29 -1.36
C LEU A 85 -16.00 -30.64 -0.63
N LEU A 86 -15.49 -31.74 -1.20
CA LEU A 86 -15.48 -33.06 -0.57
C LEU A 86 -14.71 -33.08 0.77
N PHE A 87 -13.73 -32.19 0.93
CA PHE A 87 -12.97 -32.00 2.16
C PHE A 87 -13.56 -30.91 3.07
N LYS A 88 -14.74 -30.37 2.76
CA LYS A 88 -15.36 -29.22 3.44
C LYS A 88 -14.44 -27.98 3.44
N ALA A 89 -13.73 -27.79 2.34
CA ALA A 89 -12.84 -26.68 2.09
C ALA A 89 -13.37 -25.86 0.91
N PHE A 90 -13.45 -24.54 1.07
CA PHE A 90 -14.09 -23.62 0.13
C PHE A 90 -13.05 -22.64 -0.43
N PRO A 91 -12.55 -22.88 -1.66
CA PRO A 91 -11.64 -21.94 -2.32
C PRO A 91 -12.32 -20.59 -2.54
N LEU A 92 -11.61 -19.51 -2.26
CA LEU A 92 -12.08 -18.14 -2.42
C LEU A 92 -11.56 -17.54 -3.74
N ASP A 93 -12.26 -16.53 -4.24
CA ASP A 93 -11.82 -15.80 -5.44
C ASP A 93 -10.61 -14.91 -5.12
N MET A 94 -9.56 -15.06 -5.91
CA MET A 94 -8.32 -14.28 -5.80
C MET A 94 -8.15 -13.27 -6.95
N SER A 95 -9.16 -13.07 -7.80
CA SER A 95 -9.08 -12.15 -8.94
C SER A 95 -8.72 -10.70 -8.54
N GLN A 96 -9.12 -10.30 -7.33
CA GLN A 96 -8.87 -8.97 -6.79
C GLN A 96 -7.40 -8.73 -6.43
N TYR A 97 -6.66 -9.79 -6.07
CA TYR A 97 -5.25 -9.69 -5.65
C TYR A 97 -4.36 -9.13 -6.78
N GLN A 98 -4.72 -9.41 -8.03
CA GLN A 98 -4.04 -8.88 -9.21
C GLN A 98 -4.12 -7.35 -9.35
N SER A 99 -4.90 -6.67 -8.49
CA SER A 99 -5.04 -5.21 -8.46
C SER A 99 -4.40 -4.60 -7.21
N LEU A 100 -3.71 -5.40 -6.37
CA LEU A 100 -3.01 -4.90 -5.18
C LEU A 100 -1.80 -4.05 -5.55
N PHE A 101 -1.03 -4.47 -6.54
CA PHE A 101 0.21 -3.81 -6.94
C PHE A 101 0.06 -3.07 -8.26
N ALA A 102 0.87 -2.02 -8.43
CA ALA A 102 0.93 -1.19 -9.64
C ALA A 102 -0.43 -0.74 -10.13
N SER A 103 -1.30 -0.40 -9.18
CA SER A 103 -2.70 -0.08 -9.45
C SER A 103 -3.10 1.17 -8.68
N THR A 104 -3.96 1.98 -9.30
CA THR A 104 -4.49 3.19 -8.69
C THR A 104 -5.86 3.53 -9.24
N ARG A 105 -6.64 4.26 -8.46
CA ARG A 105 -7.93 4.80 -8.85
C ARG A 105 -7.75 6.21 -9.43
N ILE A 106 -7.90 6.34 -10.73
CA ILE A 106 -7.80 7.64 -11.41
C ILE A 106 -9.15 8.37 -11.31
N PRO A 107 -9.19 9.60 -10.75
CA PRO A 107 -10.41 10.39 -10.73
C PRO A 107 -10.82 10.78 -12.16
N CYS A 108 -12.09 10.62 -12.48
CA CYS A 108 -12.68 11.04 -13.75
C CYS A 108 -14.05 11.62 -13.45
N LYS A 109 -14.53 12.58 -14.27
CA LYS A 109 -15.87 13.14 -14.09
C LYS A 109 -16.92 12.03 -14.10
N THR A 110 -17.87 12.09 -13.17
CA THR A 110 -19.00 11.14 -13.00
C THR A 110 -18.64 9.72 -12.55
N LYS A 111 -17.54 9.13 -13.05
CA LYS A 111 -17.14 7.76 -12.71
C LYS A 111 -15.64 7.59 -12.83
N ASP A 112 -15.01 7.23 -11.72
CA ASP A 112 -13.57 6.95 -11.67
C ASP A 112 -13.23 5.64 -12.39
N ARG A 113 -11.96 5.49 -12.76
CA ARG A 113 -11.44 4.26 -13.39
C ARG A 113 -10.31 3.68 -12.56
N LEU A 114 -10.22 2.35 -12.53
CA LEU A 114 -9.05 1.67 -12.00
C LEU A 114 -8.04 1.50 -13.14
N GLN A 115 -6.80 1.91 -12.90
CA GLN A 115 -5.70 1.76 -13.85
C GLN A 115 -4.64 0.84 -13.27
N LYS A 116 -4.14 -0.06 -14.11
CA LYS A 116 -3.03 -0.97 -13.80
C LYS A 116 -1.79 -0.64 -14.63
N TYR A 117 -0.62 -0.93 -14.09
CA TYR A 117 0.69 -0.68 -14.69
C TYR A 117 1.59 -1.92 -14.50
N PRO A 118 1.31 -3.03 -15.23
CA PRO A 118 1.95 -4.32 -14.95
C PRO A 118 3.48 -4.30 -15.05
N ASP A 119 4.05 -3.40 -15.86
CA ASP A 119 5.48 -3.28 -16.09
C ASP A 119 6.21 -2.40 -15.06
N SER A 120 5.51 -1.91 -14.03
CA SER A 120 6.10 -1.05 -13.01
C SER A 120 7.15 -1.74 -12.16
N LYS A 121 8.24 -1.02 -11.88
CA LYS A 121 9.42 -1.52 -11.15
C LYS A 121 9.79 -0.68 -9.93
N HIS A 122 9.06 0.41 -9.67
CA HIS A 122 9.38 1.37 -8.62
C HIS A 122 8.28 1.51 -7.57
N ILE A 123 8.65 2.03 -6.42
CA ILE A 123 7.72 2.52 -5.39
C ILE A 123 7.82 4.05 -5.30
N VAL A 124 6.86 4.65 -4.62
CA VAL A 124 6.95 6.04 -4.18
C VAL A 124 7.08 6.09 -2.67
N LEU A 125 8.09 6.80 -2.18
CA LEU A 125 8.27 7.15 -0.79
C LEU A 125 7.72 8.57 -0.57
N LEU A 126 6.92 8.75 0.46
CA LEU A 126 6.34 10.00 0.91
C LEU A 126 6.97 10.41 2.24
N LYS A 127 7.53 11.61 2.28
CA LYS A 127 8.02 12.21 3.54
C LYS A 127 7.68 13.69 3.54
N LYS A 128 6.98 14.15 4.58
CA LYS A 128 6.63 15.57 4.79
C LYS A 128 5.99 16.25 3.57
N GLY A 129 5.20 15.50 2.80
CA GLY A 129 4.53 16.01 1.60
C GLY A 129 5.37 15.96 0.31
N CYS A 130 6.64 15.55 0.38
CA CYS A 130 7.51 15.33 -0.77
C CYS A 130 7.43 13.89 -1.28
N TYR A 131 7.66 13.73 -2.57
CA TYR A 131 7.54 12.46 -3.30
C TYR A 131 8.90 12.06 -3.83
N TYR A 132 9.31 10.83 -3.54
CA TYR A 132 10.57 10.26 -4.01
C TYR A 132 10.28 8.93 -4.71
N THR A 133 10.79 8.77 -5.93
CA THR A 133 10.67 7.52 -6.67
C THR A 133 11.90 6.67 -6.47
N PHE A 134 11.71 5.37 -6.25
CA PHE A 134 12.81 4.43 -6.10
C PHE A 134 12.49 3.13 -6.82
N GLN A 135 13.34 2.76 -7.77
CA GLN A 135 13.25 1.50 -8.48
C GLN A 135 13.67 0.36 -7.56
N VAL A 136 12.74 -0.55 -7.23
CA VAL A 136 12.95 -1.67 -6.30
C VAL A 136 13.17 -3.00 -7.01
N LEU A 137 12.97 -3.02 -8.33
CA LEU A 137 13.27 -4.16 -9.19
C LEU A 137 14.28 -3.80 -10.26
N ASP A 138 15.19 -4.71 -10.55
CA ASP A 138 16.11 -4.58 -11.69
C ASP A 138 15.38 -4.72 -13.04
N ASP A 139 16.15 -4.56 -14.13
CA ASP A 139 15.58 -4.67 -15.48
C ASP A 139 15.06 -6.07 -15.80
N SER A 140 15.57 -7.09 -15.12
CA SER A 140 15.13 -8.48 -15.23
C SER A 140 13.91 -8.82 -14.35
N GLY A 141 13.44 -7.88 -13.54
CA GLY A 141 12.31 -8.06 -12.62
C GLY A 141 12.68 -8.69 -11.28
N ASN A 142 13.97 -8.87 -10.98
CA ASN A 142 14.41 -9.34 -9.66
C ASN A 142 14.36 -8.21 -8.65
N LEU A 143 14.15 -8.56 -7.38
CA LEU A 143 14.22 -7.60 -6.29
C LEU A 143 15.64 -7.07 -6.14
N LYS A 144 15.77 -5.77 -5.93
CA LYS A 144 17.01 -5.16 -5.44
C LYS A 144 17.41 -5.72 -4.07
N SER A 145 18.69 -5.57 -3.73
CA SER A 145 19.20 -6.10 -2.47
C SER A 145 18.54 -5.40 -1.27
N PRO A 146 18.41 -6.10 -0.13
CA PRO A 146 17.91 -5.48 1.10
C PRO A 146 18.68 -4.22 1.50
N GLU A 147 20.00 -4.21 1.28
CA GLU A 147 20.89 -3.09 1.57
C GLU A 147 20.57 -1.88 0.68
N GLU A 148 20.34 -2.08 -0.63
CA GLU A 148 19.94 -0.99 -1.53
C GLU A 148 18.59 -0.38 -1.12
N ILE A 149 17.62 -1.23 -0.76
CA ILE A 149 16.29 -0.79 -0.31
C ILE A 149 16.42 0.01 1.00
N TYR A 150 17.17 -0.51 1.97
CA TYR A 150 17.44 0.17 3.23
C TYR A 150 18.13 1.51 3.00
N SER A 151 19.18 1.55 2.17
CA SER A 151 19.91 2.78 1.86
C SER A 151 19.01 3.83 1.21
N ALA A 152 18.09 3.45 0.32
CA ALA A 152 17.15 4.38 -0.30
C ALA A 152 16.16 4.98 0.73
N ILE A 153 15.62 4.14 1.62
CA ILE A 153 14.71 4.62 2.68
C ILE A 153 15.47 5.50 3.66
N ASN A 154 16.66 5.07 4.09
CA ASN A 154 17.53 5.84 4.98
C ASN A 154 17.95 7.18 4.35
N TYR A 155 18.19 7.21 3.04
CA TYR A 155 18.43 8.47 2.33
C TYR A 155 17.23 9.41 2.50
N VAL A 156 16.02 8.99 2.06
CA VAL A 156 14.81 9.83 2.15
C VAL A 156 14.52 10.25 3.60
N TRP A 157 14.68 9.33 4.55
CA TRP A 157 14.49 9.60 5.97
C TRP A 157 15.41 10.68 6.52
N ASN A 158 16.64 10.78 6.00
CA ASN A 158 17.64 11.76 6.43
C ASN A 158 17.79 12.97 5.49
N VAL A 159 17.07 13.02 4.36
CA VAL A 159 16.99 14.25 3.54
C VAL A 159 16.55 15.40 4.44
N PRO A 160 17.24 16.56 4.44
CA PRO A 160 16.83 17.72 5.22
C PRO A 160 15.37 18.06 4.99
N ASP A 161 14.72 18.61 6.02
CA ASP A 161 13.28 18.86 5.99
C ASP A 161 12.90 19.98 5.01
N ASP A 162 12.82 19.64 3.72
CA ASP A 162 12.10 20.42 2.73
C ASP A 162 10.63 20.07 2.86
N TYR A 163 9.94 20.84 3.69
CA TYR A 163 8.51 20.70 3.90
C TYR A 163 7.73 21.34 2.73
N ASP A 164 6.96 20.54 1.99
CA ASP A 164 6.06 21.07 0.96
C ASP A 164 4.66 21.37 1.52
N LYS A 165 4.40 22.65 1.81
CA LYS A 165 3.09 23.14 2.29
C LYS A 165 1.97 22.94 1.26
N HIS A 166 2.32 22.76 -0.01
CA HIS A 166 1.42 22.67 -1.14
C HIS A 166 1.39 21.27 -1.75
N SER A 167 1.76 20.25 -0.95
CA SER A 167 1.77 18.86 -1.38
C SER A 167 0.47 18.46 -2.08
N ILE A 168 0.60 17.94 -3.30
CA ILE A 168 -0.53 17.54 -4.15
C ILE A 168 -1.35 16.38 -3.58
N GLY A 169 -0.83 15.65 -2.59
CA GLY A 169 -1.50 14.51 -1.96
C GLY A 169 -2.82 14.88 -1.32
N ILE A 170 -2.93 16.10 -0.79
CA ILE A 170 -4.17 16.62 -0.21
C ILE A 170 -5.32 16.65 -1.21
N LEU A 171 -5.03 16.79 -2.51
CA LEU A 171 -6.07 16.83 -3.54
C LEU A 171 -6.80 15.49 -3.68
N THR A 172 -6.17 14.38 -3.30
CA THR A 172 -6.81 13.06 -3.26
C THR A 172 -7.91 12.95 -2.19
N THR A 173 -7.98 13.92 -1.27
CA THR A 173 -9.05 14.02 -0.25
C THR A 173 -10.28 14.80 -0.71
N LEU A 174 -10.24 15.40 -1.90
CA LEU A 174 -11.38 16.15 -2.41
C LEU A 174 -12.52 15.21 -2.85
N GLU A 175 -13.70 15.80 -2.99
CA GLU A 175 -14.79 15.22 -3.78
C GLU A 175 -14.25 14.83 -5.18
N ARG A 176 -14.69 13.68 -5.71
CA ARG A 176 -14.04 13.02 -6.85
C ARG A 176 -14.11 13.82 -8.14
N ASP A 177 -15.19 14.55 -8.40
CA ASP A 177 -15.30 15.40 -9.59
C ASP A 177 -14.43 16.67 -9.46
N ARG A 178 -14.33 17.26 -8.27
CA ARG A 178 -13.36 18.34 -7.99
C ARG A 178 -11.93 17.86 -8.19
N TRP A 179 -11.59 16.68 -7.64
CA TRP A 179 -10.26 16.10 -7.85
C TRP A 179 -9.99 15.83 -9.33
N ALA A 180 -10.97 15.29 -10.07
CA ALA A 180 -10.84 15.09 -11.51
C ALA A 180 -10.50 16.40 -12.25
N GLY A 181 -11.16 17.51 -11.90
CA GLY A 181 -10.88 18.83 -12.47
C GLY A 181 -9.48 19.35 -12.14
N CYS A 182 -9.05 19.25 -10.88
CA CYS A 182 -7.70 19.64 -10.48
C CYS A 182 -6.63 18.79 -11.18
N ARG A 183 -6.84 17.46 -11.26
CA ARG A 183 -5.91 16.54 -11.94
C ARG A 183 -5.82 16.82 -13.44
N GLU A 184 -6.92 17.21 -14.08
CA GLU A 184 -6.91 17.67 -15.49
C GLU A 184 -6.04 18.93 -15.66
N MET A 185 -6.11 19.88 -14.73
CA MET A 185 -5.26 21.08 -14.76
C MET A 185 -3.78 20.75 -14.59
N ILE A 186 -3.44 19.85 -13.66
CA ILE A 186 -2.05 19.41 -13.43
C ILE A 186 -1.48 18.74 -14.69
N ASN A 187 -2.27 17.89 -15.36
CA ASN A 187 -1.83 17.21 -16.59
C ASN A 187 -1.58 18.16 -17.79
N LYS A 188 -1.93 19.45 -17.71
CA LYS A 188 -1.59 20.41 -18.76
C LYS A 188 -0.09 20.75 -18.80
N ASN A 189 0.60 20.59 -17.68
CA ASN A 189 2.05 20.70 -17.62
C ASN A 189 2.67 19.31 -17.88
N PRO A 190 3.51 19.14 -18.92
CA PRO A 190 4.14 17.86 -19.22
C PRO A 190 4.96 17.27 -18.07
N VAL A 191 5.67 18.10 -17.31
CA VAL A 191 6.50 17.67 -16.19
C VAL A 191 5.62 17.15 -15.05
N ASP A 192 4.53 17.87 -14.74
CA ASP A 192 3.61 17.44 -13.68
C ASP A 192 2.80 16.21 -14.09
N ALA A 193 2.47 16.08 -15.38
CA ALA A 193 1.83 14.89 -15.94
C ALA A 193 2.74 13.65 -15.82
N GLU A 194 4.03 13.80 -16.10
CA GLU A 194 5.03 12.75 -15.91
C GLU A 194 5.17 12.36 -14.43
N ASN A 195 5.24 13.35 -13.54
CA ASN A 195 5.28 13.11 -12.09
C ASN A 195 4.02 12.37 -11.59
N LEU A 196 2.82 12.74 -12.05
CA LEU A 196 1.59 12.01 -11.75
C LEU A 196 1.64 10.58 -12.28
N SER A 197 2.15 10.37 -13.50
CA SER A 197 2.32 9.03 -14.07
C SER A 197 3.25 8.16 -13.22
N LEU A 198 4.34 8.73 -12.68
CA LEU A 198 5.24 8.02 -11.76
C LEU A 198 4.52 7.60 -10.47
N ILE A 199 3.68 8.46 -9.90
CA ILE A 199 2.89 8.14 -8.69
C ILE A 199 1.86 7.06 -8.99
N ASP A 200 1.12 7.20 -10.08
CA ASP A 200 0.06 6.28 -10.48
C ASP A 200 0.61 4.89 -10.80
N SER A 201 1.75 4.82 -11.47
CA SER A 201 2.39 3.57 -11.89
C SER A 201 3.15 2.86 -10.78
N ALA A 202 3.54 3.53 -9.69
CA ALA A 202 4.28 2.91 -8.58
C ALA A 202 3.63 1.60 -8.10
N LEU A 203 4.43 0.63 -7.68
CA LEU A 203 3.93 -0.65 -7.17
C LEU A 203 2.99 -0.47 -5.97
N PHE A 204 3.35 0.42 -5.06
CA PHE A 204 2.59 0.91 -3.92
C PHE A 204 3.26 2.18 -3.40
N VAL A 205 2.64 2.82 -2.42
CA VAL A 205 3.17 4.01 -1.74
C VAL A 205 3.67 3.64 -0.35
N VAL A 206 4.74 4.28 0.10
CA VAL A 206 5.28 4.15 1.45
C VAL A 206 5.31 5.53 2.09
N CYS A 207 4.64 5.70 3.22
CA CYS A 207 4.59 6.95 3.97
C CYS A 207 5.53 6.85 5.18
N LEU A 208 6.55 7.71 5.19
CA LEU A 208 7.49 7.90 6.29
C LEU A 208 7.00 9.10 7.10
N ASP A 209 6.25 8.82 8.15
CA ASP A 209 5.65 9.83 9.03
C ASP A 209 6.57 10.12 10.22
N ASP A 210 6.53 11.37 10.68
CA ASP A 210 7.15 11.76 11.93
C ASP A 210 6.38 11.24 13.16
N ASP A 211 6.86 11.63 14.33
CA ASP A 211 6.21 11.37 15.62
C ASP A 211 4.74 11.83 15.62
N ILE A 212 3.86 10.90 16.00
CA ILE A 212 2.41 11.08 16.12
C ILE A 212 1.98 11.41 17.55
N ASN A 213 2.85 11.24 18.53
CA ASN A 213 2.55 11.55 19.93
C ASN A 213 2.43 13.06 20.10
N THR A 214 1.22 13.47 20.48
CA THR A 214 0.93 14.84 20.88
C THR A 214 1.33 15.04 22.35
N MET A 215 1.64 16.28 22.73
CA MET A 215 1.84 16.65 24.16
C MET A 215 0.53 16.64 24.96
N ASN A 216 -0.58 16.18 24.37
CA ASN A 216 -1.87 16.10 25.03
C ASN A 216 -2.03 14.73 25.66
N ASP A 217 -2.83 14.65 26.73
CA ASP A 217 -3.13 13.45 27.53
C ASP A 217 -4.01 12.40 26.79
N THR A 218 -3.85 12.32 25.47
CA THR A 218 -4.69 11.51 24.57
C THR A 218 -4.03 10.14 24.39
N ASP A 219 -4.83 9.08 24.34
CA ASP A 219 -4.34 7.72 24.15
C ASP A 219 -3.52 7.62 22.85
N PRO A 220 -2.25 7.18 22.90
CA PRO A 220 -1.39 7.02 21.71
C PRO A 220 -2.03 6.17 20.61
N LEU A 221 -2.89 5.21 20.96
CA LEU A 221 -3.60 4.38 19.98
C LEU A 221 -4.66 5.16 19.20
N ILE A 222 -5.29 6.16 19.83
CA ILE A 222 -6.28 7.02 19.17
C ILE A 222 -5.59 7.95 18.17
N GLU A 223 -4.47 8.58 18.57
CA GLU A 223 -3.68 9.42 17.67
C GLU A 223 -3.12 8.62 16.49
N ALA A 224 -2.61 7.41 16.75
CA ALA A 224 -2.21 6.47 15.71
C ALA A 224 -3.34 6.16 14.73
N SER A 225 -4.53 5.88 15.25
CA SER A 225 -5.71 5.57 14.44
C SER A 225 -6.12 6.75 13.56
N HIS A 226 -6.08 7.98 14.07
CA HIS A 226 -6.31 9.18 13.27
C HIS A 226 -5.23 9.37 12.21
N ASN A 227 -3.97 9.14 12.55
CA ASN A 227 -2.88 9.24 11.58
C ASN A 227 -3.03 8.21 10.46
N PHE A 228 -3.32 6.95 10.77
CA PHE A 228 -3.46 5.88 9.78
C PHE A 228 -4.70 6.04 8.92
N LEU A 229 -5.83 6.48 9.48
CA LEU A 229 -7.08 6.64 8.75
C LEU A 229 -7.07 7.83 7.79
N HIS A 230 -6.53 8.97 8.22
CA HIS A 230 -6.67 10.21 7.44
C HIS A 230 -5.43 11.09 7.41
N GLY A 231 -4.31 10.75 8.04
CA GLY A 231 -3.05 11.51 7.88
C GLY A 231 -2.89 12.69 8.84
N ASN A 232 -3.26 12.51 10.11
CA ASN A 232 -3.15 13.47 11.20
C ASN A 232 -1.75 13.59 11.86
N ALA A 233 -0.65 13.37 11.14
CA ALA A 233 0.69 13.42 11.72
C ALA A 233 1.09 14.85 12.15
N ARG A 234 1.78 14.99 13.29
CA ARG A 234 2.14 16.27 13.93
C ARG A 234 2.98 17.20 13.05
N SER A 235 3.85 16.65 12.19
CA SER A 235 4.69 17.43 11.28
C SER A 235 3.95 18.01 10.07
N SER A 236 2.67 17.66 9.86
CA SER A 236 1.88 18.38 8.87
C SER A 236 1.53 19.76 9.44
N VAL A 237 2.01 20.83 8.80
CA VAL A 237 1.55 22.19 9.12
C VAL A 237 0.01 22.16 9.06
N GLU A 238 -0.62 22.49 10.19
CA GLU A 238 -2.08 22.49 10.37
C GLU A 238 -2.78 21.10 10.34
N ARG A 239 -2.10 19.99 10.69
CA ARG A 239 -2.73 18.64 10.75
C ARG A 239 -3.35 18.20 9.42
N ARG A 240 -2.70 18.58 8.31
CA ARG A 240 -3.17 18.31 6.95
C ARG A 240 -2.67 16.94 6.44
N PRO A 241 -3.47 16.22 5.65
CA PRO A 241 -3.13 14.88 5.18
C PRO A 241 -2.21 14.91 3.95
N ILE A 242 -1.03 15.48 4.11
CA ILE A 242 -0.08 15.74 3.01
C ILE A 242 0.78 14.53 2.65
N ASN A 243 0.94 13.59 3.59
CA ASN A 243 1.83 12.43 3.44
C ASN A 243 1.06 11.17 3.05
N ARG A 244 0.04 11.31 2.19
CA ARG A 244 -0.85 10.22 1.74
C ARG A 244 -1.17 10.38 0.26
N TRP A 245 -1.41 9.25 -0.40
CA TRP A 245 -1.99 9.18 -1.74
C TRP A 245 -3.19 8.22 -1.72
N PHE A 246 -4.37 8.73 -1.35
CA PHE A 246 -5.55 7.90 -1.07
C PHE A 246 -6.12 7.18 -2.30
N ASP A 247 -5.70 7.58 -3.50
CA ASP A 247 -6.05 6.93 -4.75
C ASP A 247 -5.25 5.64 -5.00
N LYS A 248 -4.16 5.39 -4.25
CA LYS A 248 -3.37 4.16 -4.42
C LYS A 248 -4.17 2.94 -3.97
N SER A 249 -3.85 1.79 -4.56
CA SER A 249 -4.39 0.50 -4.11
C SER A 249 -4.17 0.25 -2.62
N PHE A 250 -2.96 0.56 -2.13
CA PHE A 250 -2.65 0.64 -0.71
C PHE A 250 -1.40 1.51 -0.47
N SER A 251 -1.25 1.97 0.77
CA SER A 251 -0.07 2.64 1.30
C SER A 251 0.44 1.95 2.55
N LEU A 252 1.76 1.73 2.64
CA LEU A 252 2.41 1.29 3.88
C LEU A 252 2.84 2.52 4.67
N ILE A 253 2.43 2.64 5.92
CA ILE A 253 2.70 3.81 6.76
C ILE A 253 3.62 3.38 7.90
N PHE A 254 4.68 4.14 8.14
CA PHE A 254 5.66 3.94 9.21
C PHE A 254 5.84 5.25 9.97
N THR A 255 5.72 5.21 11.29
CA THR A 255 5.91 6.39 12.16
C THR A 255 7.26 6.32 12.87
N GLN A 256 7.78 7.47 13.30
CA GLN A 256 8.96 7.53 14.19
C GLN A 256 8.72 6.79 15.52
N ASP A 257 7.48 6.71 15.99
CA ASP A 257 7.07 5.99 17.20
C ASP A 257 7.01 4.47 17.05
N LYS A 258 7.70 3.92 16.04
CA LYS A 258 7.80 2.47 15.78
C LYS A 258 6.46 1.80 15.45
N GLN A 259 5.44 2.57 15.06
CA GLN A 259 4.16 2.03 14.65
C GLN A 259 4.08 1.91 13.13
N CYS A 260 3.28 0.96 12.65
CA CYS A 260 3.05 0.80 11.23
C CYS A 260 1.65 0.30 10.90
N SER A 261 1.18 0.66 9.71
CA SER A 261 -0.13 0.25 9.21
C SER A 261 -0.18 0.19 7.68
N ILE A 262 -1.22 -0.46 7.18
CA ILE A 262 -1.63 -0.41 5.77
C ILE A 262 -2.95 0.32 5.67
N SER A 263 -3.05 1.24 4.71
CA SER A 263 -4.25 2.01 4.38
C SER A 263 -4.57 1.94 2.89
#